data_AF-A0AAP3XTS5-F1
#
_entry.id   AF-A0AAP3XTS5-F1
#
_cell.length_a   1.000
_cell.length_b   1.000
_cell.length_c   1.000
_cell.angle_alpha   90.00
_cell.angle_beta   90.00
_cell.angle_gamma   90.00
#
_symmetry.space_group_name_H-M   'P 1'
#
loop_
_entity.id
_entity.type
_entity.pdbx_description
1 polymer ?
#
loop_
_entity_poly.entity_id
_entity_poly.type
_entity_poly.pdbx_seq_one_letter_code
_entity_poly.pdbx_strand_id
1 'polypeptide(L)' 'MQYHAWFEPLWRRLAAMGFCLGWLALEAWNELGSLWFWLSLGMTGWGLWELFLSGQYGRKRPGG' A
#
# COMPACT_ATOMS: atom_id res chain seq x y z
N MET A 1 16.90 14.95 -16.74
CA MET A 1 16.82 13.92 -15.69
C MET A 1 16.07 12.74 -16.28
N GLN A 2 16.79 11.70 -16.72
CA GLN A 2 16.17 10.50 -17.29
C GLN A 2 15.56 9.68 -16.14
N TYR A 3 14.23 9.59 -16.11
CA TYR A 3 13.51 8.74 -15.16
C TYR A 3 13.59 7.29 -15.68
N HIS A 4 14.26 6.41 -14.95
CA HIS A 4 14.36 4.99 -15.32
C HIS A 4 13.00 4.30 -15.14
N ALA A 5 12.49 3.72 -16.23
CA ALA A 5 11.21 3.02 -16.36
C ALA A 5 11.02 1.77 -15.45
N TRP A 6 11.96 1.52 -14.54
CA TRP A 6 11.96 0.34 -13.66
C TRP A 6 11.25 0.58 -12.31
N PHE A 7 11.00 1.85 -11.94
CA PHE A 7 10.24 2.19 -10.73
C PHE A 7 8.71 2.25 -10.94
N GLU A 8 8.23 1.79 -12.10
CA GLU A 8 6.82 1.80 -12.51
C GLU A 8 5.89 0.69 -11.96
N PRO A 9 6.31 -0.45 -11.36
CA PRO A 9 5.33 -1.52 -11.12
C PRO A 9 4.46 -1.23 -9.89
N LEU A 10 3.39 -0.46 -10.11
CA LEU A 10 2.22 -0.26 -9.24
C LEU A 10 1.72 -1.58 -8.63
N TRP A 11 1.79 -2.66 -9.40
CA TRP A 11 1.40 -4.01 -8.99
C TRP A 11 2.17 -4.55 -7.78
N ARG A 12 3.47 -4.25 -7.64
CA ARG A 12 4.26 -4.71 -6.47
C ARG A 12 3.80 -4.04 -5.19
N ARG A 13 3.39 -2.77 -5.27
CA ARG A 13 2.86 -2.01 -4.15
C ARG A 13 1.48 -2.54 -3.74
N LEU A 14 0.61 -2.77 -4.72
CA LEU A 14 -0.70 -3.38 -4.49
C LEU A 14 -0.61 -4.78 -3.89
N ALA A 15 0.35 -5.60 -4.33
CA ALA A 15 0.58 -6.94 -3.76
C ALA A 15 1.03 -6.88 -2.30
N ALA A 16 2.03 -6.05 -1.98
CA ALA A 16 2.50 -5.88 -0.61
C ALA A 16 1.39 -5.34 0.31
N MET A 17 0.56 -4.45 -0.22
CA MET A 17 -0.50 -3.81 0.51
C MET A 17 -1.71 -4.71 0.72
N GLY A 18 -2.11 -5.47 -0.30
CA GLY A 18 -3.12 -6.52 -0.20
C GLY A 18 -2.69 -7.60 0.79
N PHE A 19 -1.40 -7.93 0.84
CA PHE A 19 -0.85 -8.85 1.84
C PHE A 19 -0.98 -8.29 3.27
N CYS A 20 -0.57 -7.04 3.51
CA CYS A 20 -0.73 -6.40 4.83
C CYS A 20 -2.20 -6.31 5.26
N LEU A 21 -3.09 -5.94 4.33
CA LEU A 21 -4.51 -5.75 4.62
C LEU A 21 -5.22 -7.09 4.87
N GLY A 22 -4.85 -8.13 4.11
CA GLY A 22 -5.32 -9.50 4.34
C GLY A 22 -4.81 -10.07 5.68
N TRP A 23 -3.54 -9.81 6.02
CA TRP A 23 -2.98 -10.23 7.29
C TRP A 23 -3.62 -9.50 8.48
N LEU A 24 -3.85 -8.19 8.35
CA LEU A 24 -4.59 -7.40 9.33
C LEU A 24 -6.00 -7.95 9.57
N ALA A 25 -6.72 -8.30 8.50
CA ALA A 25 -8.08 -8.84 8.59
C ALA A 25 -8.10 -10.24 9.24
N LEU A 26 -7.10 -11.08 8.93
CA LEU A 26 -6.92 -12.38 9.59
C LEU A 26 -6.63 -12.22 11.09
N GLU A 27 -5.75 -11.29 11.44
CA GLU A 27 -5.41 -11.03 12.85
C GLU A 27 -6.58 -10.42 13.61
N ALA A 28 -7.32 -9.50 12.97
CA ALA A 28 -8.55 -8.93 13.52
C ALA A 28 -9.64 -9.99 13.79
N TRP A 29 -9.65 -11.07 13.02
CA TRP A 29 -10.60 -12.17 13.23
C TRP A 29 -10.18 -13.12 14.36
N ASN A 30 -8.87 -13.27 14.61
CA ASN A 30 -8.35 -14.18 15.64
C ASN A 30 -8.18 -13.50 17.00
N GLU A 31 -7.45 -12.38 17.06
CA GLU A 31 -7.17 -11.64 18.30
C GLU A 31 -7.13 -10.12 18.07
N LEU A 32 -8.26 -9.47 18.32
CA LEU A 32 -8.36 -8.01 18.36
C LEU A 32 -7.55 -7.45 19.56
N GLY A 33 -6.36 -6.93 19.29
CA GLY A 33 -5.55 -6.21 20.29
C GLY A 33 -4.12 -6.72 20.48
N SER A 34 -3.71 -7.76 19.75
CA SER A 34 -2.33 -8.24 19.74
C SER A 34 -1.35 -7.15 19.27
N LEU A 35 -0.11 -7.18 19.77
CA LEU A 35 0.95 -6.27 19.30
C LEU A 35 1.14 -6.36 17.78
N TRP A 36 0.95 -7.56 17.20
CA TRP A 36 1.00 -7.81 15.77
C TRP A 36 -0.16 -7.16 14.99
N PHE A 37 -1.34 -7.08 15.60
CA PHE A 37 -2.48 -6.36 15.05
C PHE A 37 -2.17 -4.86 14.94
N TRP A 38 -1.63 -4.24 15.99
CA TRP A 38 -1.23 -2.83 15.95
C TRP A 38 -0.15 -2.54 14.91
N LEU A 39 0.82 -3.43 14.78
CA LEU A 39 1.92 -3.29 13.82
C LEU A 39 1.43 -3.38 12.38
N SER A 40 0.58 -4.37 12.08
CA SER A 40 -0.05 -4.53 10.77
C SER A 40 -1.04 -3.41 10.46
N LEU A 41 -1.74 -2.86 11.47
CA LEU A 41 -2.67 -1.74 11.31
C LEU A 41 -1.93 -0.46 10.92
N GLY A 42 -0.80 -0.18 11.59
CA GLY A 42 0.07 0.94 11.26
C GLY A 42 0.66 0.84 9.85
N MET A 43 1.17 -0.34 9.46
CA MET A 43 1.69 -0.59 8.11
C MET A 43 0.61 -0.46 7.03
N THR A 44 -0.58 -1.01 7.29
CA THR A 44 -1.71 -0.95 6.37
C THR A 44 -2.20 0.49 6.20
N GLY A 45 -2.31 1.25 7.29
CA GLY A 45 -2.69 2.67 7.26
C GLY A 45 -1.68 3.53 6.49
N TRP A 46 -0.37 3.31 6.71
CA TRP A 46 0.68 4.00 5.96
C TRP A 46 0.67 3.67 4.47
N GLY A 47 0.48 2.39 4.12
CA GLY A 47 0.29 1.97 2.73
C GLY A 47 -0.91 2.65 2.09
N LEU A 48 -2.05 2.72 2.79
CA LEU A 48 -3.28 3.39 2.34
C LEU A 48 -3.04 4.86 2.06
N TRP A 49 -2.30 5.52 2.94
CA TRP A 49 -1.87 6.90 2.74
C TRP A 49 -1.00 7.06 1.48
N GLU A 50 -0.04 6.16 1.28
CA GLU A 50 0.85 6.18 0.11
C GLU A 50 0.11 5.92 -1.22
N LEU A 51 -0.94 5.08 -1.23
CA LEU A 51 -1.71 4.82 -2.45
C LEU A 51 -2.75 5.91 -2.75
N PHE A 52 -3.49 6.38 -1.75
CA PHE A 52 -4.62 7.29 -1.95
C PHE A 52 -4.27 8.76 -1.75
N LEU A 53 -3.46 9.09 -0.74
CA LEU A 53 -3.20 10.48 -0.31
C LEU A 53 -1.90 11.06 -0.87
N SER A 54 -0.92 10.22 -1.22
CA SER A 54 0.36 10.67 -1.80
C SER A 54 0.20 11.33 -3.19
N GLY A 55 -0.97 11.23 -3.84
CA GLY A 55 -1.31 12.03 -5.03
C GLY A 55 -0.40 11.82 -6.27
N GLN A 56 0.56 10.89 -6.21
CA GLN A 56 1.56 10.67 -7.26
C GLN A 56 0.98 10.08 -8.56
N TYR A 57 -0.26 9.58 -8.55
CA TYR A 57 -0.82 8.82 -9.66
C TYR A 57 -1.78 9.60 -10.57
N GLY A 58 -1.77 10.94 -10.48
CA GLY A 58 -2.61 11.82 -11.30
C GLY A 58 -2.00 12.33 -12.60
N ARG A 59 -0.73 12.04 -12.93
CA ARG A 59 -0.11 12.57 -14.16
C ARG A 59 -0.34 11.60 -15.33
N LYS A 60 -1.60 11.49 -15.79
CA LYS A 60 -1.83 11.07 -17.17
C LYS A 60 -1.10 12.07 -18.07
N ARG A 61 -0.20 11.57 -18.91
CA ARG A 61 0.53 12.34 -19.90
C ARG A 61 -0.49 13.00 -20.85
N PRO A 62 -0.50 14.34 -21.03
CA PRO A 62 -1.23 14.95 -22.13
C PRO A 62 -0.42 14.70 -23.40
N GLY A 63 -0.88 13.78 -24.25
CA GLY A 63 -0.22 13.44 -25.51
C GLY A 63 -0.42 11.98 -25.88
N GLY A 64 -1.63 11.66 -26.33
CA GLY A 64 -1.85 10.65 -27.36
C GLY A 64 -1.88 11.36 -28.70
#